data_AF-A0A1L8FK64-F1
#
_entry.id   AF-A0A1L8FK64-F1
#
_cell.length_a   1.000
_cell.length_b   1.000
_cell.length_c   1.000
_cell.angle_alpha   90.00
_cell.angle_beta   90.00
_cell.angle_gamma   90.00
#
_symmetry.space_group_name_H-M   'P 1'
#
loop_
_entity.id
_entity.type
_entity.pdbx_description
1 polymer ?
#
loop_
_entity_poly.entity_id
_entity_poly.type
_entity_poly.pdbx_seq_one_letter_code
_entity_poly.pdbx_strand_id
1 'polypeptide(L)'
;MSFLHTFALFCGVSIIAISAQMSKDPEQKTCAFITCESMGKVGPPGKNGLPGARGEKGERGLPGLRGPAGPQGLPGPMGPKGEQGSPGPKGDRGESSAPAVEALKLQISSLDGRLSSLQSRLETERKAFLFASGTSSAGKFYVTNAQEGNYFDGKSICNKAGGQLPSPKSAAENEALAVLSARRKKQFFLGINDLQKEGTFMYPDNKKIGYINWDALEPNNDKGVEDCVEIYTTGKWNDKSCQEIRLIVCEFSS
;
A
#
# COMPACT_ATOMS: atom_id res chain seq x y z
N MET A 1 -15.26 -33.82 79.37
CA MET A 1 -13.87 -33.39 79.12
C MET A 1 -13.42 -34.14 77.86
N SER A 2 -13.81 -33.72 76.65
CA SER A 2 -13.23 -32.65 75.80
C SER A 2 -11.78 -33.02 75.37
N PHE A 3 -11.29 -32.99 74.13
CA PHE A 3 -11.53 -32.21 72.89
C PHE A 3 -10.89 -32.97 71.67
N LEU A 4 -11.31 -32.61 70.44
CA LEU A 4 -10.55 -32.37 69.18
C LEU A 4 -11.40 -32.79 67.95
N HIS A 5 -12.13 -31.88 67.31
CA HIS A 5 -11.76 -31.00 66.18
C HIS A 5 -11.93 -31.65 64.78
N THR A 6 -13.06 -31.33 64.14
CA THR A 6 -13.15 -31.15 62.67
C THR A 6 -14.11 -30.00 62.38
N PHE A 7 -13.54 -28.89 61.90
CA PHE A 7 -14.24 -27.75 61.34
C PHE A 7 -14.75 -28.11 59.94
N ALA A 8 -16.06 -28.01 59.72
CA ALA A 8 -16.66 -27.93 58.40
C ALA A 8 -17.46 -26.62 58.35
N LEU A 9 -16.90 -25.58 57.73
CA LEU A 9 -17.62 -24.35 57.42
C LEU A 9 -17.96 -24.36 55.94
N PHE A 10 -19.25 -24.60 55.66
CA PHE A 10 -19.88 -24.28 54.39
C PHE A 10 -19.98 -22.77 54.25
N CYS A 11 -19.46 -22.22 53.16
CA CYS A 11 -19.89 -20.92 52.65
C CYS A 11 -20.21 -21.09 51.17
N GLY A 12 -21.51 -21.30 50.90
CA GLY A 12 -22.05 -21.23 49.56
C GLY A 12 -22.09 -19.77 49.12
N VAL A 13 -21.43 -19.47 48.01
CA VAL A 13 -21.61 -18.22 47.28
C VAL A 13 -22.24 -18.58 45.94
N SER A 14 -23.52 -18.22 45.82
CA SER A 14 -24.30 -18.30 44.59
C SER A 14 -23.64 -17.48 43.48
N ILE A 15 -23.32 -18.14 42.38
CA ILE A 15 -22.86 -17.50 41.15
C ILE A 15 -24.08 -16.81 40.52
N ILE A 16 -24.17 -15.49 40.67
CA ILE A 16 -25.09 -14.66 39.90
C ILE A 16 -24.48 -14.53 38.49
N ALA A 17 -25.11 -15.18 37.52
CA ALA A 17 -24.81 -15.00 36.11
C ALA A 17 -25.16 -13.55 35.70
N ILE A 18 -24.15 -12.74 35.41
CA ILE A 18 -24.34 -11.42 34.80
C ILE A 18 -24.48 -11.63 33.29
N SER A 19 -25.72 -11.64 32.83
CA SER A 19 -26.07 -11.53 31.42
C SER A 19 -25.72 -10.13 30.92
N ALA A 20 -24.59 -9.97 30.26
CA ALA A 20 -24.29 -8.74 29.53
C ALA A 20 -25.18 -8.67 28.28
N GLN A 21 -26.22 -7.86 28.36
CA GLN A 21 -27.11 -7.54 27.24
C GLN A 21 -26.35 -6.71 26.20
N MET A 22 -26.35 -7.18 24.95
CA MET A 22 -25.87 -6.41 23.80
C MET A 22 -26.86 -5.27 23.52
N SER A 23 -26.44 -4.04 23.76
CA SER A 23 -27.15 -2.85 23.30
C SER A 23 -27.04 -2.75 21.77
N LYS A 24 -28.21 -2.78 21.13
CA LYS A 24 -28.42 -2.51 19.72
C LYS A 24 -28.95 -1.07 19.65
N ASP A 25 -28.25 -0.19 18.95
CA ASP A 25 -28.81 1.06 18.42
C ASP A 25 -28.00 1.51 17.19
N PRO A 26 -28.56 2.31 16.25
CA PRO A 26 -28.47 2.08 14.83
C PRO A 26 -27.80 3.25 14.08
N GLU A 27 -27.59 3.03 12.78
CA GLU A 27 -27.45 3.98 11.67
C GLU A 27 -26.46 5.17 11.82
N GLN A 28 -25.33 5.22 11.09
CA GLN A 28 -25.15 5.34 9.62
C GLN A 28 -24.58 6.73 9.29
N LYS A 29 -23.29 6.82 8.95
CA LYS A 29 -22.77 7.77 7.94
C LYS A 29 -21.57 7.16 7.22
N THR A 30 -21.88 6.61 6.04
CA THR A 30 -21.08 6.61 4.80
C THR A 30 -19.59 6.91 4.87
N CYS A 31 -18.79 6.00 4.29
CA CYS A 31 -17.70 6.38 3.40
C CYS A 31 -17.84 5.55 2.12
N ALA A 32 -18.15 6.24 1.02
CA ALA A 32 -18.23 5.65 -0.30
C ALA A 32 -16.85 5.17 -0.75
N PHE A 33 -16.91 4.07 -1.48
CA PHE A 33 -15.83 3.33 -2.12
C PHE A 33 -14.94 4.22 -2.98
N ILE A 34 -13.63 4.00 -2.88
CA ILE A 34 -12.56 4.64 -3.64
C ILE A 34 -12.70 4.31 -5.13
N THR A 35 -12.67 5.30 -6.01
CA THR A 35 -12.27 5.12 -7.41
C THR A 35 -11.03 5.98 -7.67
N CYS A 36 -9.93 5.32 -8.04
CA CYS A 36 -8.70 5.96 -8.49
C CYS A 36 -8.51 5.56 -9.94
N GLU A 37 -9.01 6.37 -10.88
CA GLU A 37 -8.63 6.29 -12.29
C GLU A 37 -8.44 7.70 -12.82
N SER A 38 -7.18 8.07 -12.98
CA SER A 38 -6.71 9.30 -13.59
C SER A 38 -6.94 9.25 -15.11
N MET A 39 -8.10 9.71 -15.58
CA MET A 39 -8.28 10.01 -17.00
C MET A 39 -7.78 11.44 -17.26
N GLY A 40 -6.70 11.55 -18.03
CA GLY A 40 -6.03 12.81 -18.32
C GLY A 40 -6.99 13.88 -18.85
N LYS A 41 -6.85 15.10 -18.33
CA LYS A 41 -7.65 16.27 -18.78
C LYS A 41 -7.49 16.42 -20.30
N VAL A 42 -8.60 16.39 -21.04
CA VAL A 42 -8.64 16.69 -22.48
C VAL A 42 -8.05 18.09 -22.69
N GLY A 43 -7.09 18.20 -23.62
CA GLY A 43 -6.43 19.46 -23.93
C GLY A 43 -7.42 20.51 -24.45
N PRO A 44 -7.18 21.81 -24.21
CA PRO A 44 -8.07 22.86 -24.68
C PRO A 44 -8.20 22.83 -26.21
N PRO A 45 -9.40 23.14 -26.76
CA PRO A 45 -9.60 23.21 -28.21
C PRO A 45 -8.59 24.13 -28.89
N GLY A 46 -8.12 23.74 -30.08
CA GLY A 46 -7.20 24.53 -30.89
C GLY A 46 -7.77 25.91 -31.20
N LYS A 47 -6.93 26.95 -31.13
CA LYS A 47 -7.32 28.33 -31.43
C LYS A 47 -7.76 28.44 -32.88
N ASN A 48 -8.89 29.09 -33.14
CA ASN A 48 -9.40 29.30 -34.50
C ASN A 48 -8.37 30.02 -35.38
N GLY A 49 -8.24 29.60 -36.64
CA GLY A 49 -7.33 30.20 -37.61
C GLY A 49 -7.66 31.67 -37.90
N LEU A 50 -6.63 32.49 -38.10
CA LEU A 50 -6.78 33.91 -38.40
C LEU A 50 -7.49 34.11 -39.76
N PRO A 51 -8.45 35.05 -39.86
CA PRO A 51 -9.09 35.37 -41.14
C PRO A 51 -8.07 35.85 -42.19
N GLY A 52 -8.23 35.37 -43.43
CA GLY A 52 -7.33 35.69 -44.53
C GLY A 52 -7.30 37.19 -44.85
N ALA A 53 -6.11 37.69 -45.22
CA ALA A 53 -5.92 39.09 -45.58
C ALA A 53 -6.79 39.48 -46.79
N ARG A 54 -7.48 40.62 -46.69
CA ARG A 54 -8.31 41.15 -47.76
C ARG A 54 -7.43 41.61 -48.92
N GLY A 55 -7.70 41.09 -50.12
CA GLY A 55 -6.91 41.38 -51.33
C GLY A 55 -6.86 42.88 -51.69
N GLU A 56 -5.72 43.30 -52.21
CA GLU A 56 -5.49 44.68 -52.65
C GLU A 56 -6.40 45.07 -53.81
N LYS A 57 -6.92 46.29 -53.75
CA LYS A 57 -7.84 46.84 -54.74
C LYS A 57 -7.04 47.34 -55.94
N GLY A 58 -7.35 46.83 -57.13
CA GLY A 58 -6.65 47.15 -58.38
C GLY A 58 -6.62 48.64 -58.72
N GLU A 59 -5.54 49.05 -59.41
CA GLU A 59 -5.26 50.42 -59.80
C GLU A 59 -6.29 50.98 -60.80
N ARG A 60 -6.54 52.29 -60.71
CA ARG A 60 -7.56 52.99 -61.49
C ARG A 60 -7.00 53.39 -62.86
N GLY A 61 -7.74 53.10 -63.93
CA GLY A 61 -7.41 53.50 -65.30
C GLY A 61 -7.43 55.01 -65.54
N LEU A 62 -6.66 55.45 -66.54
CA LEU A 62 -6.46 56.86 -66.89
C LEU A 62 -7.76 57.53 -67.40
N PRO A 63 -8.02 58.82 -67.09
CA PRO A 63 -9.27 59.49 -67.49
C PRO A 63 -9.30 59.86 -68.98
N GLY A 64 -10.47 59.68 -69.61
CA GLY A 64 -10.77 60.17 -70.96
C GLY A 64 -11.32 61.60 -70.98
N LEU A 65 -11.09 62.30 -72.09
CA LEU A 65 -11.47 63.71 -72.30
C LEU A 65 -12.99 63.95 -72.34
N ARG A 66 -13.38 65.16 -71.89
CA ARG A 66 -14.73 65.59 -71.52
C ARG A 66 -15.64 65.92 -72.72
N GLY A 67 -16.93 65.53 -72.62
CA GLY A 67 -18.04 66.07 -73.42
C GLY A 67 -19.09 66.79 -72.53
N PRO A 68 -19.90 67.74 -73.06
CA PRO A 68 -20.67 68.64 -72.22
C PRO A 68 -22.12 68.20 -71.92
N ALA A 69 -22.51 68.54 -70.68
CA ALA A 69 -23.80 68.97 -70.12
C ALA A 69 -25.06 68.08 -70.09
N GLY A 70 -25.63 68.02 -68.87
CA GLY A 70 -27.06 67.85 -68.56
C GLY A 70 -27.26 67.76 -67.03
N PRO A 71 -28.11 68.58 -66.37
CA PRO A 71 -28.21 68.59 -64.91
C PRO A 71 -29.27 67.58 -64.43
N GLN A 72 -28.86 66.65 -63.56
CA GLN A 72 -29.80 65.88 -62.74
C GLN A 72 -29.22 65.75 -61.33
N GLY A 73 -29.99 66.21 -60.33
CA GLY A 73 -29.57 66.27 -58.93
C GLY A 73 -29.41 64.88 -58.32
N LEU A 74 -28.37 64.68 -57.50
CA LEU A 74 -28.01 63.37 -56.96
C LEU A 74 -27.47 63.46 -55.51
N PRO A 75 -27.45 62.32 -54.79
CA PRO A 75 -27.85 62.16 -53.38
C PRO A 75 -27.10 62.95 -52.32
N GLY A 76 -27.77 63.10 -51.17
CA GLY A 76 -27.22 63.76 -49.97
C GLY A 76 -25.86 63.21 -49.55
N PRO A 77 -25.05 64.04 -48.87
CA PRO A 77 -23.65 63.74 -48.58
C PRO A 77 -23.54 62.42 -47.80
N MET A 78 -22.64 61.54 -48.24
CA MET A 78 -22.27 60.35 -47.48
C MET A 78 -21.72 60.80 -46.12
N GLY A 79 -22.27 60.26 -45.02
CA GLY A 79 -21.84 60.60 -43.67
C GLY A 79 -20.33 60.38 -43.48
N PRO A 80 -19.67 61.12 -42.58
CA PRO A 80 -18.24 60.99 -42.36
C PRO A 80 -17.88 59.53 -42.01
N LYS A 81 -16.78 59.04 -42.59
CA LYS A 81 -16.24 57.72 -42.28
C LYS A 81 -15.99 57.64 -40.78
N GLY A 82 -16.61 56.69 -40.08
CA GLY A 82 -16.42 56.51 -38.64
C GLY A 82 -14.93 56.40 -38.29
N GLU A 83 -14.53 57.05 -37.20
CA GLU A 83 -13.14 57.05 -36.74
C GLU A 83 -12.64 55.61 -36.52
N GLN A 84 -11.40 55.35 -36.91
CA GLN A 84 -10.78 54.06 -36.67
C GLN A 84 -10.74 53.81 -35.16
N GLY A 85 -11.32 52.70 -34.70
CA GLY A 85 -11.29 52.32 -33.29
C GLY A 85 -9.85 52.30 -32.76
N SER A 86 -9.66 52.84 -31.56
CA SER A 86 -8.34 52.92 -30.93
C SER A 86 -7.68 51.54 -30.84
N PRO A 87 -6.35 51.44 -30.98
CA PRO A 87 -5.64 50.19 -30.74
C PRO A 87 -6.05 49.59 -29.39
N GLY A 88 -6.33 48.28 -29.37
CA GLY A 88 -6.71 47.59 -28.14
C GLY A 88 -5.64 47.74 -27.05
N PRO A 89 -6.01 47.71 -25.76
CA PRO A 89 -5.06 47.84 -24.67
C PRO A 89 -3.97 46.78 -24.80
N LYS A 90 -2.71 47.19 -24.56
CA LYS A 90 -1.58 46.28 -24.51
C LYS A 90 -1.85 45.21 -23.45
N GLY A 91 -1.71 43.94 -23.81
CA GLY A 91 -1.95 42.83 -22.88
C GLY A 91 -1.07 42.91 -21.63
N ASP A 92 -1.59 42.42 -20.52
CA ASP A 92 -0.90 42.46 -19.23
C ASP A 92 0.45 41.73 -19.29
N ARG A 93 1.44 42.28 -18.59
CA ARG A 93 2.76 41.69 -18.47
C ARG A 93 2.66 40.36 -17.72
N GLY A 94 3.16 39.28 -18.32
CA GLY A 94 3.16 37.96 -17.68
C GLY A 94 3.85 38.00 -16.31
N GLU A 95 3.20 37.45 -15.29
CA GLU A 95 3.74 37.36 -13.92
C GLU A 95 5.05 36.55 -13.92
N SER A 96 6.09 37.09 -13.27
CA SER A 96 7.36 36.39 -13.13
C SER A 96 7.19 35.23 -12.14
N SER A 97 7.29 33.99 -12.63
CA SER A 97 7.13 32.76 -11.84
C SER A 97 8.33 32.43 -10.94
N ALA A 98 9.43 33.18 -11.03
CA ALA A 98 10.65 32.89 -10.28
C ALA A 98 10.46 32.86 -8.75
N PRO A 99 9.71 33.79 -8.11
CA PRO A 99 9.49 33.75 -6.67
C PRO A 99 8.61 32.57 -6.23
N ALA A 100 7.59 32.23 -7.03
CA ALA A 100 6.69 31.11 -6.75
C ALA A 100 7.42 29.76 -6.87
N VAL A 101 8.28 29.61 -7.88
CA VAL A 101 9.10 28.41 -8.06
C VAL A 101 10.10 28.24 -6.90
N GLU A 102 10.70 29.32 -6.41
CA GLU A 102 11.62 29.25 -5.28
C GLU A 102 10.90 28.89 -3.97
N ALA A 103 9.70 29.44 -3.73
CA ALA A 103 8.87 29.06 -2.59
C ALA A 103 8.49 27.57 -2.60
N LEU A 104 8.18 27.01 -3.78
CA LEU A 104 7.87 25.59 -3.94
C LEU A 104 9.10 24.71 -3.67
N LYS A 105 10.30 25.12 -4.08
CA LYS A 105 11.54 24.38 -3.75
C LYS A 105 11.78 24.28 -2.25
N LEU A 106 11.50 25.35 -1.51
CA LEU A 106 11.60 25.34 -0.04
C LEU A 106 10.60 24.37 0.58
N GLN A 107 9.38 24.29 0.03
CA GLN A 107 8.39 23.32 0.50
C GLN A 107 8.82 21.87 0.23
N ILE A 108 9.36 21.58 -0.96
CA ILE A 108 9.89 20.25 -1.30
C ILE A 108 11.01 19.87 -0.33
N SER A 109 11.96 20.78 -0.10
CA SER A 109 13.07 20.55 0.84
C SER A 109 12.58 20.27 2.26
N SER A 110 11.53 20.98 2.70
CA SER A 110 10.88 20.74 4.00
C SER A 110 10.19 19.37 4.06
N LEU A 111 9.51 18.97 2.99
CA LEU A 111 8.86 17.65 2.89
C LEU A 111 9.90 16.52 2.87
N ASP A 112 11.01 16.67 2.15
CA ASP A 112 12.10 15.70 2.12
C ASP A 112 12.73 15.52 3.51
N GLY A 113 12.90 16.62 4.25
CA GLY A 113 13.36 16.58 5.64
C GLY A 113 12.38 15.82 6.55
N ARG A 114 11.07 16.03 6.36
CA ARG A 114 10.02 15.30 7.12
C ARG A 114 9.98 13.81 6.76
N LEU A 115 10.09 13.45 5.47
CA LEU A 115 10.13 12.06 5.02
C LEU A 115 11.34 11.34 5.60
N SER A 116 12.52 11.97 5.54
CA SER A 116 13.75 11.41 6.12
C SER A 116 13.62 11.20 7.63
N SER A 117 13.05 12.17 8.34
CA SER A 117 12.77 12.06 9.78
C SER A 117 11.78 10.94 10.10
N LEU A 118 10.69 10.84 9.33
CA LEU A 118 9.67 9.80 9.52
C LEU A 118 10.23 8.40 9.26
N GLN A 119 11.01 8.24 8.19
CA GLN A 119 11.70 6.99 7.88
C GLN A 119 12.65 6.59 9.00
N SER A 120 13.46 7.52 9.51
CA SER A 120 14.38 7.24 10.62
C SER A 120 13.66 6.80 11.89
N ARG A 121 12.50 7.38 12.18
CA ARG A 121 11.68 7.00 13.34
C ARG A 121 11.08 5.62 13.17
N LEU A 122 10.52 5.32 12.00
CA LEU A 122 9.96 4.02 11.69
C LEU A 122 11.01 2.90 11.79
N GLU A 123 12.22 3.15 11.29
CA GLU A 123 13.33 2.18 11.42
C GLU A 123 13.74 1.94 12.87
N THR A 124 13.69 2.98 13.69
CA THR A 124 13.99 2.87 15.13
C THR A 124 12.93 2.04 15.84
N GLU A 125 11.64 2.32 15.60
CA GLU A 125 10.52 1.56 16.15
C GLU A 125 10.53 0.11 15.67
N ARG A 126 10.82 -0.12 14.39
CA ARG A 126 10.99 -1.45 13.80
C ARG A 126 12.10 -2.23 14.52
N LYS A 127 13.28 -1.64 14.71
CA LYS A 127 14.39 -2.29 15.43
C LYS A 127 14.03 -2.64 16.87
N ALA A 128 13.35 -1.73 17.58
CA ALA A 128 12.89 -1.98 18.95
C ALA A 128 11.87 -3.12 19.02
N PHE A 129 10.91 -3.16 18.08
CA PHE A 129 9.94 -4.23 17.99
C PHE A 129 10.58 -5.60 17.67
N LEU A 130 11.51 -5.63 16.71
CA LEU A 130 12.24 -6.86 16.36
C LEU A 130 13.12 -7.34 17.52
N PHE A 131 13.78 -6.45 18.25
CA PHE A 131 14.56 -6.83 19.43
C PHE A 131 13.70 -7.61 20.45
N ALA A 132 12.48 -7.15 20.72
CA ALA A 132 11.57 -7.80 21.67
C ALA A 132 10.94 -9.08 21.12
N SER A 133 10.56 -9.07 19.83
CA SER A 133 9.56 -10.02 19.32
C SER A 133 9.98 -10.81 18.08
N GLY A 134 11.11 -10.49 17.44
CA GLY A 134 11.39 -11.04 16.12
C GLY A 134 12.80 -10.89 15.59
N THR A 135 12.95 -11.02 14.28
CA THR A 135 14.20 -10.88 13.54
C THR A 135 13.89 -10.44 12.11
N SER A 136 14.90 -10.05 11.35
CA SER A 136 14.73 -9.66 9.95
C SER A 136 15.86 -10.21 9.09
N SER A 137 15.53 -10.56 7.85
CA SER A 137 16.48 -11.00 6.84
C SER A 137 15.90 -10.75 5.45
N ALA A 138 16.73 -10.36 4.48
CA ALA A 138 16.35 -10.19 3.07
C ALA A 138 15.04 -9.39 2.82
N GLY A 139 14.86 -8.25 3.51
CA GLY A 139 13.65 -7.42 3.35
C GLY A 139 12.38 -8.00 4.00
N LYS A 140 12.52 -9.09 4.76
CA LYS A 140 11.43 -9.69 5.52
C LYS A 140 11.66 -9.51 7.01
N PHE A 141 10.58 -9.59 7.76
CA PHE A 141 10.63 -9.69 9.21
C PHE A 141 9.79 -10.86 9.71
N TYR A 142 10.29 -11.48 10.77
CA TYR A 142 9.74 -12.69 11.36
C TYR A 142 9.47 -12.42 12.83
N VAL A 143 8.22 -12.52 13.25
CA VAL A 143 7.80 -12.08 14.59
C VAL A 143 6.90 -13.10 15.24
N THR A 144 6.95 -13.13 16.57
CA THR A 144 6.12 -13.98 17.40
C THR A 144 5.64 -13.22 18.62
N ASN A 145 4.38 -13.46 19.01
CA ASN A 145 3.79 -13.00 20.25
C ASN A 145 3.85 -14.07 21.36
N ALA A 146 4.69 -15.09 21.19
CA ALA A 146 4.85 -16.23 22.09
C ALA A 146 3.61 -17.15 22.25
N GLN A 147 2.59 -17.00 21.40
CA GLN A 147 1.51 -17.98 21.31
C GLN A 147 2.00 -19.28 20.67
N GLU A 148 1.33 -20.36 21.03
CA GLU A 148 1.55 -21.70 20.48
C GLU A 148 0.26 -22.25 19.92
N GLY A 149 0.39 -23.12 18.91
CA GLY A 149 -0.74 -23.78 18.27
C GLY A 149 -0.25 -24.79 17.26
N ASN A 150 -1.19 -25.48 16.62
CA ASN A 150 -0.87 -26.38 15.52
C ASN A 150 -0.57 -25.60 14.23
N TYR A 151 -0.22 -26.31 13.16
CA TYR A 151 0.10 -25.68 11.87
C TYR A 151 -1.05 -24.81 11.34
N PHE A 152 -2.29 -25.28 11.48
CA PHE A 152 -3.48 -24.60 10.98
C PHE A 152 -3.81 -23.33 11.80
N ASP A 153 -3.59 -23.38 13.11
CA ASP A 153 -3.69 -22.20 13.98
C ASP A 153 -2.68 -21.13 13.57
N GLY A 154 -1.41 -21.53 13.41
CA GLY A 154 -0.34 -20.64 12.97
C GLY A 154 -0.63 -20.02 11.61
N LYS A 155 -1.05 -20.84 10.63
CA LYS A 155 -1.47 -20.37 9.30
C LYS A 155 -2.62 -19.35 9.39
N SER A 156 -3.65 -19.66 10.18
CA SER A 156 -4.80 -18.77 10.37
C SER A 156 -4.40 -17.44 11.02
N ILE A 157 -3.59 -17.48 12.07
CA ILE A 157 -3.13 -16.30 12.81
C ILE A 157 -2.26 -15.40 11.94
N CYS A 158 -1.29 -15.97 11.23
CA CYS A 158 -0.40 -15.19 10.37
C CYS A 158 -1.16 -14.56 9.19
N ASN A 159 -2.07 -15.31 8.56
CA ASN A 159 -2.89 -14.77 7.47
C ASN A 159 -3.80 -13.63 7.94
N LYS A 160 -4.44 -13.77 9.11
CA LYS A 160 -5.27 -12.70 9.71
C LYS A 160 -4.46 -11.45 10.05
N ALA A 161 -3.18 -11.60 10.37
CA ALA A 161 -2.28 -10.49 10.62
C ALA A 161 -1.78 -9.80 9.33
N GLY A 162 -2.10 -10.33 8.15
CA GLY A 162 -1.58 -9.84 6.86
C GLY A 162 -0.19 -10.40 6.49
N GLY A 163 0.24 -11.47 7.15
CA GLY A 163 1.46 -12.20 6.87
C GLY A 163 1.20 -13.66 6.52
N GLN A 164 2.20 -14.50 6.69
CA GLN A 164 2.10 -15.95 6.48
C GLN A 164 3.06 -16.71 7.40
N LEU A 165 2.98 -18.05 7.43
CA LEU A 165 4.00 -18.85 8.11
C LEU A 165 5.37 -18.70 7.41
N PRO A 166 6.49 -18.67 8.17
CA PRO A 166 7.83 -18.45 7.64
C PRO A 166 8.20 -19.46 6.55
N SER A 167 8.66 -18.96 5.41
CA SER A 167 8.98 -19.78 4.25
C SER A 167 10.37 -19.40 3.73
N PRO A 168 11.45 -19.83 4.41
CA PRO A 168 12.81 -19.42 4.08
C PRO A 168 13.17 -19.83 2.65
N LYS A 169 13.65 -18.85 1.86
CA LYS A 169 14.09 -19.05 0.47
C LYS A 169 15.61 -18.99 0.30
N SER A 170 16.34 -18.83 1.39
CA SER A 170 17.81 -18.76 1.40
C SER A 170 18.39 -19.16 2.75
N ALA A 171 19.70 -19.43 2.78
CA ALA A 171 20.43 -19.71 4.01
C ALA A 171 20.36 -18.53 5.01
N ALA A 172 20.42 -17.29 4.53
CA ALA A 172 20.33 -16.10 5.37
C ALA A 172 18.94 -15.92 6.01
N GLU A 173 17.87 -16.31 5.31
CA GLU A 173 16.52 -16.33 5.90
C GLU A 173 16.41 -17.44 6.95
N ASN A 174 16.95 -18.63 6.65
CA ASN A 174 16.92 -19.77 7.56
C ASN A 174 17.72 -19.52 8.85
N GLU A 175 18.88 -18.89 8.75
CA GLU A 175 19.72 -18.55 9.90
C GLU A 175 18.99 -17.57 10.84
N ALA A 176 18.32 -16.55 10.29
CA ALA A 176 17.53 -15.63 11.09
C ALA A 176 16.42 -16.37 11.87
N LEU A 177 15.73 -17.30 11.21
CA LEU A 177 14.72 -18.16 11.83
C LEU A 177 15.31 -19.07 12.91
N ALA A 178 16.49 -19.67 12.68
CA ALA A 178 17.20 -20.48 13.66
C ALA A 178 17.56 -19.67 14.91
N VAL A 179 18.07 -18.45 14.75
CA VAL A 179 18.36 -17.52 15.86
C VAL A 179 17.09 -17.20 16.65
N LEU A 180 15.96 -16.98 15.97
CA LEU A 180 14.68 -16.74 16.64
C LEU A 180 14.23 -17.98 17.43
N SER A 181 14.33 -19.17 16.85
CA SER A 181 14.02 -20.44 17.52
C SER A 181 14.90 -20.65 18.76
N ALA A 182 16.22 -20.48 18.62
CA ALA A 182 17.18 -20.62 19.71
C ALA A 182 16.92 -19.63 20.85
N ARG A 183 16.64 -18.35 20.52
CA ARG A 183 16.32 -17.33 21.51
C ARG A 183 15.03 -17.64 22.28
N ARG A 184 14.04 -18.24 21.62
CA ARG A 184 12.77 -18.66 22.25
C ARG A 184 12.84 -20.05 22.89
N LYS A 185 13.90 -20.82 22.60
CA LYS A 185 14.08 -22.23 22.98
C LYS A 185 12.89 -23.10 22.56
N LYS A 186 12.33 -22.83 21.37
CA LYS A 186 11.15 -23.51 20.83
C LYS A 186 11.24 -23.69 19.33
N GLN A 187 10.78 -24.83 18.84
CA GLN A 187 10.52 -25.10 17.44
C GLN A 187 9.25 -24.37 16.97
N PHE A 188 9.20 -24.07 15.67
CA PHE A 188 8.01 -23.53 15.02
C PHE A 188 7.83 -24.12 13.62
N PHE A 189 6.60 -24.07 13.12
CA PHE A 189 6.32 -24.49 11.76
C PHE A 189 6.78 -23.48 10.72
N LEU A 190 7.32 -23.99 9.63
CA LEU A 190 7.48 -23.28 8.38
C LEU A 190 6.18 -23.34 7.58
N GLY A 191 5.98 -22.44 6.61
CA GLY A 191 4.83 -22.49 5.70
C GLY A 191 4.92 -23.61 4.64
N ILE A 192 6.00 -24.38 4.67
CA ILE A 192 6.27 -25.49 3.76
C ILE A 192 5.52 -26.73 4.24
N ASN A 193 4.84 -27.41 3.32
CA ASN A 193 4.06 -28.62 3.58
C ASN A 193 3.92 -29.44 2.29
N ASP A 194 3.58 -30.71 2.41
CA ASP A 194 3.25 -31.62 1.29
C ASP A 194 1.83 -32.20 1.39
N LEU A 195 0.94 -31.54 2.15
CA LEU A 195 -0.49 -31.85 2.32
C LEU A 195 -1.26 -32.15 1.02
N GLN A 196 -0.82 -31.63 -0.12
CA GLN A 196 -1.46 -31.86 -1.42
C GLN A 196 -0.96 -33.15 -2.09
N LYS A 197 0.30 -33.49 -1.89
CA LYS A 197 0.97 -34.60 -2.54
C LYS A 197 2.19 -35.03 -1.71
N GLU A 198 2.03 -36.16 -1.03
CA GLU A 198 3.06 -36.87 -0.28
C GLU A 198 4.43 -36.84 -0.98
N GLY A 199 5.47 -36.47 -0.20
CA GLY A 199 6.85 -36.35 -0.64
C GLY A 199 7.13 -35.13 -1.54
N THR A 200 6.13 -34.28 -1.80
CA THR A 200 6.26 -33.09 -2.65
C THR A 200 5.99 -31.81 -1.85
N PHE A 201 6.99 -31.41 -1.06
CA PHE A 201 6.93 -30.17 -0.27
C PHE A 201 6.86 -28.92 -1.14
N MET A 202 5.88 -28.05 -0.84
CA MET A 202 5.62 -26.81 -1.55
C MET A 202 5.52 -25.61 -0.60
N TYR A 203 5.85 -24.43 -1.11
CA TYR A 203 5.56 -23.16 -0.45
C TYR A 203 4.05 -22.89 -0.38
N PRO A 204 3.59 -21.97 0.49
CA PRO A 204 2.17 -21.59 0.58
C PRO A 204 1.56 -21.09 -0.74
N ASP A 205 2.38 -20.58 -1.68
CA ASP A 205 1.97 -20.11 -3.00
C ASP A 205 1.95 -21.23 -4.07
N ASN A 206 1.97 -22.49 -3.64
CA ASN A 206 2.00 -23.69 -4.49
C ASN A 206 3.22 -23.79 -5.42
N LYS A 207 4.29 -23.04 -5.13
CA LYS A 207 5.57 -23.22 -5.82
C LYS A 207 6.38 -24.31 -5.15
N LYS A 208 7.09 -25.09 -5.97
CA LYS A 208 8.08 -26.06 -5.49
C LYS A 208 9.16 -25.35 -4.66
N ILE A 209 9.56 -25.97 -3.55
CA ILE A 209 10.63 -25.42 -2.72
C ILE A 209 11.97 -25.38 -3.46
N GLY A 210 12.69 -24.27 -3.34
CA GLY A 210 14.00 -24.06 -3.97
C GLY A 210 15.17 -24.09 -2.99
N TYR A 211 14.90 -23.90 -1.69
CA TYR A 211 15.86 -23.98 -0.60
C TYR A 211 15.40 -25.06 0.38
N ILE A 212 16.34 -25.87 0.86
CA ILE A 212 16.11 -26.94 1.83
C ILE A 212 17.19 -26.92 2.91
N ASN A 213 16.84 -27.33 4.13
CA ASN A 213 17.82 -27.57 5.20
C ASN A 213 17.39 -28.71 6.12
N TRP A 214 16.95 -29.82 5.53
CA TRP A 214 16.59 -31.04 6.24
C TRP A 214 17.69 -31.50 7.20
N ASP A 215 17.27 -32.05 8.34
CA ASP A 215 18.15 -32.79 9.23
C ASP A 215 18.55 -34.13 8.61
N ALA A 216 19.53 -34.79 9.23
CA ALA A 216 19.92 -36.13 8.79
C ALA A 216 18.71 -37.08 8.88
N LEU A 217 18.45 -37.79 7.78
CA LEU A 217 17.36 -38.75 7.61
C LEU A 217 15.96 -38.14 7.39
N GLU A 218 15.85 -36.81 7.26
CA GLU A 218 14.58 -36.14 6.97
C GLU A 218 14.44 -35.74 5.48
N PRO A 219 13.21 -35.63 4.95
CA PRO A 219 11.93 -35.98 5.59
C PRO A 219 11.67 -37.50 5.60
N ASN A 220 11.13 -38.03 6.69
CA ASN A 220 10.96 -39.48 6.90
C ASN A 220 9.50 -39.96 6.90
N ASN A 221 8.55 -39.04 6.93
CA ASN A 221 7.12 -39.26 7.09
C ASN A 221 6.77 -40.27 8.19
N ASP A 222 7.18 -40.00 9.44
CA ASP A 222 7.01 -40.95 10.55
C ASP A 222 5.54 -41.32 10.69
N LYS A 223 5.25 -42.62 10.56
CA LYS A 223 3.89 -43.21 10.60
C LYS A 223 2.95 -42.73 9.49
N GLY A 224 3.44 -42.05 8.46
CA GLY A 224 2.63 -41.63 7.31
C GLY A 224 1.70 -40.45 7.60
N VAL A 225 2.04 -39.58 8.56
CA VAL A 225 1.18 -38.47 9.02
C VAL A 225 1.92 -37.13 9.11
N GLU A 226 3.16 -37.03 8.63
CA GLU A 226 4.01 -35.87 8.83
C GLU A 226 4.02 -34.94 7.61
N ASP A 227 2.94 -34.18 7.42
CA ASP A 227 2.81 -33.34 6.22
C ASP A 227 3.35 -31.89 6.38
N CYS A 228 3.79 -31.50 7.58
CA CYS A 228 4.18 -30.13 7.92
C CYS A 228 5.65 -30.04 8.30
N VAL A 229 6.31 -28.91 8.04
CA VAL A 229 7.75 -28.77 8.34
C VAL A 229 7.97 -27.92 9.57
N GLU A 230 8.73 -28.42 10.54
CA GLU A 230 9.24 -27.65 11.67
C GLU A 230 10.72 -27.31 11.52
N ILE A 231 11.15 -26.22 12.16
CA ILE A 231 12.55 -25.84 12.26
C ILE A 231 13.05 -25.97 13.70
N TYR A 232 14.21 -26.62 13.85
CA TYR A 232 14.93 -26.76 15.11
C TYR A 232 15.73 -25.52 15.46
N THR A 233 16.20 -25.46 16.72
CA THR A 233 17.09 -24.40 17.21
C THR A 233 18.43 -24.37 16.47
N THR A 234 18.83 -25.48 15.86
CA THR A 234 20.00 -25.61 14.97
C THR A 234 19.76 -25.07 13.57
N GLY A 235 18.51 -24.75 13.23
CA GLY A 235 18.08 -24.36 11.89
C GLY A 235 17.79 -25.53 10.95
N LYS A 236 17.97 -26.78 11.41
CA LYS A 236 17.62 -28.00 10.67
C LYS A 236 16.12 -28.24 10.65
N TRP A 237 15.64 -28.88 9.58
CA TRP A 237 14.22 -29.12 9.36
C TRP A 237 13.86 -30.58 9.59
N ASN A 238 12.66 -30.77 10.09
CA ASN A 238 12.05 -32.07 10.29
C ASN A 238 10.61 -31.98 9.77
N ASP A 239 10.15 -32.99 9.03
CA ASP A 239 8.73 -33.15 8.80
C ASP A 239 8.05 -33.63 10.08
N LYS A 240 6.85 -33.12 10.33
CA LYS A 240 6.13 -33.33 11.56
C LYS A 240 4.64 -33.33 11.31
N SER A 241 3.94 -34.11 12.13
CA SER A 241 2.48 -34.04 12.18
C SER A 241 2.01 -32.59 12.36
N CYS A 242 1.14 -32.15 11.46
CA CYS A 242 0.57 -30.80 11.47
C CYS A 242 -0.25 -30.49 12.74
N GLN A 243 -0.60 -31.52 13.53
CA GLN A 243 -1.36 -31.40 14.78
C GLN A 243 -0.49 -31.09 16.00
N GLU A 244 0.82 -31.22 15.88
CA GLU A 244 1.76 -30.90 16.95
C GLU A 244 1.69 -29.42 17.35
N ILE A 245 1.85 -29.14 18.65
CA ILE A 245 1.81 -27.77 19.15
C ILE A 245 3.22 -27.17 19.11
N ARG A 246 3.35 -26.02 18.45
CA ARG A 246 4.61 -25.31 18.26
C ARG A 246 4.45 -23.80 18.43
N LEU A 247 5.57 -23.11 18.61
CA LEU A 247 5.58 -21.65 18.65
C LEU A 247 5.03 -21.09 17.33
N ILE A 248 4.18 -20.08 17.41
CA ILE A 248 3.67 -19.39 16.22
C ILE A 248 4.59 -18.24 15.89
N VAL A 249 5.22 -18.31 14.71
CA VAL A 249 6.01 -17.25 14.11
C VAL A 249 5.36 -16.88 12.80
N CYS A 250 5.32 -15.59 12.47
CA CYS A 250 4.78 -15.08 11.22
C CYS A 250 5.85 -14.31 10.44
N GLU A 251 5.86 -14.47 9.13
CA GLU A 251 6.66 -13.72 8.15
C GLU A 251 5.83 -12.60 7.52
N PHE A 252 6.47 -11.44 7.37
CA PHE A 252 5.93 -10.26 6.69
C PHE A 252 6.98 -9.67 5.75
N SER A 253 6.54 -9.07 4.65
CA SER A 253 7.40 -8.33 3.72
C SER A 253 7.45 -6.85 4.11
N SER A 254 8.64 -6.23 4.05
CA SER A 254 8.80 -4.77 4.25
C SER A 254 8.34 -3.97 3.05
#